data_AF-A0A7S4VRM7-F1
#
_entry.id   AF-A0A7S4VRM7-F1
#
_cell.length_a   1.000
_cell.length_b   1.000
_cell.length_c   1.000
_cell.angle_alpha   90.00
_cell.angle_beta   90.00
_cell.angle_gamma   90.00
#
_symmetry.space_group_name_H-M   'P 1'
#
loop_
_entity.id
_entity.type
_entity.pdbx_description
1 polymer ?
#
loop_
_entity_poly.entity_id
_entity_poly.type
_entity_poly.pdbx_seq_one_letter_code
_entity_poly.pdbx_strand_id
1 'polypeptide(L)'
;AQGRLGPRGGAAGRPPAPPAMLGIASYDSDEEAPPPAAAAPAAAAASAAAAAGEGKAAAAQDAATAAVVGEDGGRAKKLPPLRLRELRKEVSGTKSATAVVQVVRRYMYSAWDMHWGAEALYQIAKRSTARTRRAWANDPAVLKLAEKLRAGACSSHPLPLRGDHDDVDILLVALEALRRMSMQEPEDQKAALEQVVLALVADNWRHPVKSLARLYWLGAPLKLKTKPADFSSLLPAELRARAHELDGPDIALLLASFRKHKDARDAALLEKVSVRLRTGGIHQGVSATDLVEIAEALSELGVNDESAIRPLGQETLRRRGELSPDESHRVHTAFQAMKLPLPQVWTKPGAYTKREGEQIVTSQAFVPQEGHEKKRRGNHDIERTSPPRVVRDYKMMSY
;
A
#
# COMPACT_ATOMS: atom_id res chain seq x y z
N ALA A 1 -47.56 -36.42 -44.44
CA ALA A 1 -48.91 -36.39 -43.85
C ALA A 1 -48.88 -35.50 -42.61
N GLN A 2 -49.74 -34.46 -42.59
CA GLN A 2 -50.38 -33.77 -41.45
C GLN A 2 -49.49 -33.38 -40.24
N GLY A 3 -49.34 -32.13 -39.79
CA GLY A 3 -50.23 -30.97 -39.86
C GLY A 3 -50.64 -30.55 -38.44
N ARG A 4 -50.35 -29.30 -38.04
CA ARG A 4 -51.04 -28.43 -37.03
C ARG A 4 -50.11 -27.24 -36.71
N LEU A 5 -50.36 -26.05 -37.25
CA LEU A 5 -51.30 -24.99 -36.80
C LEU A 5 -50.98 -24.45 -35.40
N GLY A 6 -50.59 -23.16 -35.36
CA GLY A 6 -50.14 -22.42 -34.18
C GLY A 6 -51.25 -21.99 -33.22
N PRO A 7 -50.93 -21.01 -32.34
CA PRO A 7 -51.68 -19.75 -32.44
C PRO A 7 -50.82 -18.48 -32.31
N ARG A 8 -51.37 -17.45 -32.95
CA ARG A 8 -51.03 -16.03 -32.86
C ARG A 8 -51.42 -15.48 -31.48
N GLY A 9 -50.58 -14.62 -30.93
CA GLY A 9 -50.92 -13.69 -29.85
C GLY A 9 -50.11 -12.41 -30.03
N GLY A 10 -50.77 -11.36 -30.52
CA GLY A 10 -50.18 -10.04 -30.72
C GLY A 10 -50.37 -9.11 -29.52
N ALA A 11 -49.84 -7.91 -29.72
CA ALA A 11 -49.99 -6.67 -28.94
C ALA A 11 -49.12 -6.52 -27.66
N ALA A 12 -48.08 -5.71 -27.76
CA ALA A 12 -48.17 -4.28 -27.41
C ALA A 12 -46.82 -3.62 -27.67
N GLY A 13 -46.79 -2.71 -28.66
CA GLY A 13 -45.64 -1.85 -28.92
C GLY A 13 -45.40 -0.93 -27.72
N ARG A 14 -44.24 -1.09 -27.09
CA ARG A 14 -43.65 -0.07 -26.23
C ARG A 14 -42.85 0.88 -27.13
N PRO A 15 -43.05 2.21 -27.07
CA PRO A 15 -42.19 3.13 -27.81
C PRO A 15 -40.75 2.99 -27.32
N PRO A 16 -39.75 3.08 -28.21
CA PRO A 16 -38.35 3.10 -27.79
C PRO A 16 -38.12 4.34 -26.92
N ALA A 17 -37.58 4.11 -25.72
CA ALA A 17 -37.08 5.20 -24.88
C ALA A 17 -36.01 5.98 -25.67
N PRO A 18 -36.03 7.32 -25.63
CA PRO A 18 -34.98 8.12 -26.27
C PRO A 18 -33.63 7.76 -25.62
N PRO A 19 -32.54 7.72 -26.39
CA PRO A 19 -31.21 7.55 -25.82
C PRO A 19 -30.96 8.71 -24.86
N ALA A 20 -30.80 8.40 -23.58
CA ALA A 20 -30.22 9.32 -22.62
C ALA A 20 -28.79 9.58 -23.07
N MET A 21 -28.61 10.66 -23.81
CA MET A 21 -27.32 11.30 -24.08
C MET A 21 -26.72 11.65 -22.71
N LEU A 22 -25.90 10.73 -22.19
CA LEU A 22 -24.90 11.06 -21.19
C LEU A 22 -24.00 12.11 -21.85
N GLY A 23 -24.27 13.38 -21.52
CA GLY A 23 -23.35 14.48 -21.72
C GLY A 23 -22.08 14.17 -20.93
N ILE A 24 -21.17 13.44 -21.56
CA ILE A 24 -19.76 13.50 -21.23
C ILE A 24 -19.42 14.97 -21.43
N ALA A 25 -19.23 15.69 -20.34
CA ALA A 25 -18.61 16.99 -20.39
C ALA A 25 -17.26 16.79 -21.08
N SER A 26 -17.19 17.15 -22.36
CA SER A 26 -15.94 17.40 -23.05
C SER A 26 -15.22 18.41 -22.18
N TYR A 27 -14.11 17.97 -21.58
CA TYR A 27 -13.08 18.88 -21.14
C TYR A 27 -12.65 19.63 -22.40
N ASP A 28 -13.14 20.85 -22.53
CA ASP A 28 -12.68 21.81 -23.52
C ASP A 28 -11.23 22.11 -23.11
N SER A 29 -10.31 21.41 -23.76
CA SER A 29 -8.91 21.77 -23.76
C SER A 29 -8.80 23.06 -24.54
N ASP A 30 -8.80 24.17 -23.82
CA ASP A 30 -8.16 25.40 -24.30
C ASP A 30 -6.76 25.01 -24.78
N GLU A 31 -6.58 24.98 -26.11
CA GLU A 31 -5.27 25.06 -26.73
C GLU A 31 -4.70 26.44 -26.41
N GLU A 32 -4.15 26.56 -25.21
CA GLU A 32 -3.28 27.67 -24.86
C GLU A 32 -2.06 27.57 -25.78
N ALA A 33 -1.93 28.57 -26.67
CA ALA A 33 -0.84 28.69 -27.63
C ALA A 33 0.52 28.47 -26.94
N PRO A 34 1.46 27.74 -27.57
CA PRO A 34 2.74 27.46 -26.95
C PRO A 34 3.44 28.78 -26.60
N PRO A 35 3.82 28.99 -25.32
CA PRO A 35 4.65 30.13 -24.98
C PRO A 35 5.97 30.02 -25.77
N PRO A 36 6.53 31.15 -26.26
CA PRO A 36 7.82 31.14 -26.92
C PRO A 36 8.85 30.51 -25.98
N ALA A 37 9.70 29.64 -26.52
CA ALA A 37 10.70 28.87 -25.79
C ALA A 37 11.58 29.78 -24.92
N ALA A 38 11.18 29.95 -23.66
CA ALA A 38 12.00 30.54 -22.63
C ALA A 38 12.98 29.47 -22.15
N ALA A 39 14.26 29.82 -22.19
CA ALA A 39 15.37 28.97 -21.78
C ALA A 39 15.09 28.30 -20.43
N ALA A 40 15.24 26.97 -20.39
CA ALA A 40 15.10 26.18 -19.19
C ALA A 40 16.02 26.71 -18.07
N PRO A 41 15.51 26.99 -16.86
CA PRO A 41 16.37 27.32 -15.74
C PRO A 41 17.16 26.06 -15.31
N ALA A 42 18.48 26.18 -15.30
CA ALA A 42 19.47 25.19 -14.91
C ALA A 42 19.45 24.82 -13.40
N ALA A 43 18.27 24.73 -12.79
CA ALA A 43 18.11 24.51 -11.34
C ALA A 43 18.02 23.02 -10.94
N ALA A 44 17.66 22.12 -11.85
CA ALA A 44 17.57 20.67 -11.54
C ALA A 44 18.91 19.93 -11.63
N ALA A 45 19.87 20.44 -12.40
CA ALA A 45 21.22 19.86 -12.52
C ALA A 45 22.16 20.24 -11.36
N ALA A 46 21.86 21.33 -10.64
CA ALA A 46 22.69 21.81 -9.53
C ALA A 46 22.58 20.95 -8.25
N SER A 47 21.45 20.27 -8.02
CA SER A 47 21.29 19.41 -6.82
C SER A 47 22.05 18.07 -6.91
N ALA A 48 22.37 17.61 -8.13
CA ALA A 48 23.21 16.44 -8.36
C ALA A 48 24.72 16.78 -8.36
N ALA A 49 25.09 18.01 -8.71
CA ALA A 49 26.48 18.47 -8.74
C ALA A 49 27.00 18.93 -7.36
N ALA A 50 26.14 19.45 -6.47
CA ALA A 50 26.54 19.83 -5.11
C ALA A 50 26.94 18.64 -4.22
N ALA A 51 26.46 17.42 -4.52
CA ALA A 51 26.86 16.20 -3.81
C ALA A 51 28.22 15.62 -4.28
N ALA A 52 28.80 16.15 -5.36
CA ALA A 52 30.10 15.72 -5.87
C ALA A 52 31.28 16.55 -5.32
N GLY A 53 31.01 17.70 -4.68
CA GLY A 53 32.04 18.62 -4.17
C GLY A 53 32.55 18.32 -2.75
N GLU A 54 31.73 17.73 -1.88
CA GLU A 54 32.12 17.42 -0.49
C GLU A 54 32.80 16.05 -0.33
N GLY A 55 32.84 15.24 -1.39
CA GLY A 55 33.39 13.88 -1.36
C GLY A 55 34.92 13.78 -1.37
N LYS A 56 35.65 14.87 -1.66
CA LYS A 56 37.13 14.82 -1.76
C LYS A 56 37.86 14.98 -0.43
N ALA A 57 37.22 15.55 0.60
CA ALA A 57 37.81 15.68 1.93
C ALA A 57 37.53 14.45 2.83
N ALA A 58 36.39 13.78 2.64
CA ALA A 58 36.05 12.55 3.39
C ALA A 58 36.79 11.30 2.86
N ALA A 59 37.08 11.24 1.56
CA ALA A 59 37.80 10.11 0.95
C ALA A 59 39.24 9.93 1.45
N ALA A 60 39.86 10.97 2.02
CA ALA A 60 41.21 10.89 2.59
C ALA A 60 41.26 10.30 4.01
N GLN A 61 40.14 10.30 4.75
CA GLN A 61 40.06 9.67 6.09
C GLN A 61 39.60 8.21 6.03
N ASP A 62 38.82 7.82 5.02
CA ASP A 62 38.39 6.42 4.83
C ASP A 62 39.48 5.50 4.26
N ALA A 63 40.50 6.05 3.59
CA ALA A 63 41.64 5.26 3.10
C ALA A 63 42.60 4.80 4.22
N ALA A 64 42.60 5.46 5.38
CA ALA A 64 43.49 5.13 6.50
C ALA A 64 42.96 4.00 7.40
N THR A 65 41.68 3.63 7.29
CA THR A 65 41.08 2.53 8.07
C THR A 65 40.85 1.25 7.26
N ALA A 66 41.13 1.26 5.95
CA ALA A 66 40.96 0.10 5.06
C ALA A 66 42.18 -0.84 4.99
N ALA A 67 43.32 -0.51 5.64
CA ALA A 67 44.57 -1.25 5.48
C ALA A 67 44.82 -2.39 6.51
N VAL A 68 43.83 -2.81 7.28
CA VAL A 68 43.94 -3.98 8.17
C VAL A 68 42.68 -4.83 8.12
N VAL A 69 42.44 -5.51 6.99
CA VAL A 69 41.48 -6.62 6.94
C VAL A 69 42.19 -7.78 6.25
N GLY A 70 42.83 -8.60 7.07
CA GLY A 70 43.32 -9.91 6.65
C GLY A 70 42.16 -10.77 6.16
N GLU A 71 42.39 -11.44 5.05
CA GLU A 71 41.59 -12.55 4.54
C GLU A 71 41.69 -13.73 5.51
N ASP A 72 40.94 -13.67 6.61
CA ASP A 72 40.71 -14.83 7.46
C ASP A 72 39.22 -15.12 7.48
N GLY A 73 38.86 -16.33 7.01
CA GLY A 73 37.52 -16.92 7.02
C GLY A 73 37.01 -17.22 8.43
N GLY A 74 37.21 -16.29 9.37
CA GLY A 74 36.73 -16.35 10.73
C GLY A 74 35.24 -16.02 10.77
N ARG A 75 34.47 -16.90 11.43
CA ARG A 75 33.10 -16.65 11.88
C ARG A 75 32.89 -15.16 12.15
N ALA A 76 32.04 -14.51 11.36
CA ALA A 76 31.70 -13.12 11.56
C ALA A 76 31.39 -12.90 13.04
N LYS A 77 32.22 -12.12 13.73
CA LYS A 77 32.02 -11.82 15.15
C LYS A 77 30.64 -11.19 15.27
N LYS A 78 29.73 -11.86 16.00
CA LYS A 78 28.38 -11.34 16.24
C LYS A 78 28.51 -9.90 16.77
N LEU A 79 27.81 -8.98 16.13
CA LEU A 79 27.84 -7.58 16.53
C LEU A 79 27.35 -7.44 17.98
N PRO A 80 27.99 -6.63 18.84
CA PRO A 80 27.51 -6.42 20.20
C PRO A 80 26.04 -5.97 20.20
N PRO A 81 25.18 -6.51 21.09
CA PRO A 81 23.73 -6.29 21.03
C PRO A 81 23.33 -4.82 21.21
N LEU A 82 24.09 -4.05 22.00
CA LEU A 82 23.90 -2.60 22.12
C LEU A 82 24.13 -1.89 20.79
N ARG A 83 25.19 -2.24 20.08
CA ARG A 83 25.52 -1.63 18.79
C ARG A 83 24.50 -2.01 17.72
N LEU A 84 24.01 -3.25 17.74
CA LEU A 84 22.93 -3.67 16.85
C LEU A 84 21.65 -2.85 17.08
N ARG A 85 21.26 -2.63 18.34
CA ARG A 85 20.09 -1.82 18.70
C ARG A 85 20.24 -0.36 18.25
N GLU A 86 21.43 0.23 18.40
CA GLU A 86 21.74 1.57 17.91
C GLU A 86 21.58 1.68 16.39
N LEU A 87 22.17 0.76 15.64
CA LEU A 87 22.07 0.75 14.17
C LEU A 87 20.63 0.58 13.70
N ARG A 88 19.88 -0.35 14.31
CA ARG A 88 18.46 -0.53 13.99
C ARG A 88 17.66 0.74 14.27
N LYS A 89 17.89 1.39 15.41
CA LYS A 89 17.25 2.66 15.77
C LYS A 89 17.61 3.78 14.79
N GLU A 90 18.87 3.87 14.37
CA GLU A 90 19.33 4.84 13.37
C GLU A 90 18.61 4.59 12.03
N VAL A 91 18.61 3.36 11.53
CA VAL A 91 17.92 2.96 10.29
C VAL A 91 16.43 3.28 10.37
N SER A 92 15.74 2.85 11.42
CA SER A 92 14.29 3.10 11.58
C SER A 92 13.96 4.58 11.71
N GLY A 93 14.83 5.35 12.37
CA GLY A 93 14.63 6.77 12.68
C GLY A 93 14.92 7.72 11.51
N THR A 94 15.64 7.27 10.48
CA THR A 94 15.78 8.07 9.25
C THR A 94 14.41 8.31 8.59
N LYS A 95 14.27 9.34 7.75
CA LYS A 95 13.00 9.67 7.06
C LYS A 95 13.02 9.39 5.55
N SER A 96 14.18 9.11 4.96
CA SER A 96 14.35 8.94 3.51
C SER A 96 15.19 7.72 3.18
N ALA A 97 15.02 7.16 1.98
CA ALA A 97 15.85 6.06 1.49
C ALA A 97 17.33 6.47 1.38
N THR A 98 17.62 7.69 0.89
CA THR A 98 18.98 8.22 0.78
C THR A 98 19.71 8.21 2.12
N ALA A 99 19.05 8.62 3.21
CA ALA A 99 19.66 8.61 4.53
C ALA A 99 19.97 7.18 4.99
N VAL A 100 19.09 6.20 4.73
CA VAL A 100 19.37 4.78 5.01
C VAL A 100 20.58 4.29 4.22
N VAL A 101 20.68 4.63 2.93
CA VAL A 101 21.84 4.26 2.09
C VAL A 101 23.15 4.82 2.66
N GLN A 102 23.15 6.03 3.21
CA GLN A 102 24.36 6.58 3.86
C GLN A 102 24.75 5.79 5.12
N VAL A 103 23.77 5.34 5.92
CA VAL A 103 24.02 4.45 7.05
C VAL A 103 24.62 3.12 6.57
N VAL A 104 24.07 2.54 5.49
CA VAL A 104 24.61 1.31 4.87
C VAL A 104 26.06 1.53 4.44
N ARG A 105 26.36 2.58 3.67
CA ARG A 105 27.73 2.88 3.21
C ARG A 105 28.73 2.99 4.36
N ARG A 106 28.33 3.61 5.48
CA ARG A 106 29.19 3.81 6.65
C ARG A 106 29.48 2.52 7.42
N TYR A 107 28.51 1.61 7.53
CA TYR A 107 28.59 0.48 8.47
C TYR A 107 28.65 -0.92 7.81
N MET A 108 28.41 -1.03 6.50
CA MET A 108 28.32 -2.32 5.80
C MET A 108 29.59 -3.19 5.92
N TYR A 109 30.76 -2.56 5.99
CA TYR A 109 32.05 -3.25 6.07
C TYR A 109 32.53 -3.47 7.50
N SER A 110 32.18 -2.57 8.43
CA SER A 110 32.68 -2.59 9.81
C SER A 110 31.74 -3.31 10.79
N ALA A 111 30.44 -3.39 10.49
CA ALA A 111 29.43 -3.83 11.45
C ALA A 111 28.30 -4.65 10.80
N TRP A 112 28.64 -5.63 9.96
CA TRP A 112 27.64 -6.47 9.30
C TRP A 112 26.83 -7.34 10.28
N ASP A 113 25.51 -7.28 10.17
CA ASP A 113 24.58 -8.22 10.81
C ASP A 113 23.30 -8.29 9.96
N MET A 114 22.71 -9.49 9.84
CA MET A 114 21.53 -9.72 9.00
C MET A 114 20.31 -8.92 9.47
N HIS A 115 20.15 -8.69 10.77
CA HIS A 115 18.97 -8.05 11.35
C HIS A 115 18.84 -6.60 10.89
N TRP A 116 19.88 -5.78 11.08
CA TRP A 116 19.83 -4.39 10.62
C TRP A 116 19.96 -4.30 9.11
N GLY A 117 20.67 -5.24 8.46
CA GLY A 117 20.80 -5.27 7.01
C GLY A 117 19.45 -5.49 6.30
N ALA A 118 18.66 -6.45 6.77
CA ALA A 118 17.31 -6.71 6.28
C ALA A 118 16.40 -5.50 6.49
N GLU A 119 16.43 -4.91 7.69
CA GLU A 119 15.68 -3.70 8.01
C GLU A 119 16.09 -2.50 7.13
N ALA A 120 17.38 -2.32 6.88
CA ALA A 120 17.90 -1.26 6.03
C ALA A 120 17.43 -1.42 4.58
N LEU A 121 17.56 -2.61 3.99
CA LEU A 121 17.10 -2.86 2.63
C LEU A 121 15.57 -2.68 2.52
N TYR A 122 14.83 -3.13 3.53
CA TYR A 122 13.39 -2.95 3.60
C TYR A 122 13.00 -1.47 3.65
N GLN A 123 13.66 -0.65 4.48
CA GLN A 123 13.40 0.79 4.56
C GLN A 123 13.78 1.51 3.25
N ILE A 124 14.86 1.10 2.59
CA ILE A 124 15.20 1.61 1.25
C ILE A 124 14.06 1.29 0.28
N ALA A 125 13.58 0.04 0.24
CA ALA A 125 12.50 -0.37 -0.65
C ALA A 125 11.19 0.39 -0.37
N LYS A 126 10.81 0.50 0.91
CA LYS A 126 9.57 1.13 1.38
C LYS A 126 9.52 2.63 1.11
N ARG A 127 10.66 3.33 1.24
CA ARG A 127 10.73 4.79 1.12
C ARG A 127 11.14 5.27 -0.27
N SER A 128 11.43 4.34 -1.17
CA SER A 128 11.78 4.64 -2.55
C SER A 128 10.56 4.51 -3.46
N THR A 129 10.40 5.49 -4.33
CA THR A 129 9.53 5.39 -5.51
C THR A 129 10.03 4.31 -6.46
N ALA A 130 9.18 3.81 -7.37
CA ALA A 130 9.59 2.81 -8.35
C ALA A 130 10.84 3.24 -9.17
N ARG A 131 10.92 4.53 -9.54
CA ARG A 131 12.07 5.11 -10.25
C ARG A 131 13.35 5.11 -9.41
N THR A 132 13.28 5.61 -8.17
CA THR A 132 14.46 5.70 -7.29
C THR A 132 14.92 4.32 -6.84
N ARG A 133 14.00 3.36 -6.70
CA ARG A 133 14.32 1.97 -6.35
C ARG A 133 15.23 1.31 -7.39
N ARG A 134 14.98 1.52 -8.68
CA ARG A 134 15.86 1.04 -9.76
C ARG A 134 17.26 1.67 -9.68
N ALA A 135 17.35 2.95 -9.33
CA ALA A 135 18.65 3.60 -9.13
C ALA A 135 19.39 3.00 -7.93
N TRP A 136 18.71 2.78 -6.81
CA TRP A 136 19.30 2.15 -5.62
C TRP A 136 19.69 0.70 -5.84
N ALA A 137 18.96 -0.06 -6.66
CA ALA A 137 19.35 -1.43 -7.00
C ALA A 137 20.70 -1.51 -7.73
N ASN A 138 21.17 -0.41 -8.33
CA ASN A 138 22.49 -0.31 -8.96
C ASN A 138 23.57 0.33 -8.06
N ASP A 139 23.22 0.75 -6.85
CA ASP A 139 24.18 1.35 -5.91
C ASP A 139 25.13 0.25 -5.37
N PRO A 140 26.47 0.45 -5.41
CA PRO A 140 27.41 -0.59 -4.99
C PRO A 140 27.23 -1.07 -3.55
N ALA A 141 26.86 -0.18 -2.62
CA ALA A 141 26.66 -0.56 -1.22
C ALA A 141 25.36 -1.36 -1.04
N VAL A 142 24.30 -1.00 -1.78
CA VAL A 142 23.02 -1.72 -1.78
C VAL A 142 23.15 -3.08 -2.47
N LEU A 143 23.90 -3.17 -3.58
CA LEU A 143 24.24 -4.44 -4.22
C LEU A 143 24.98 -5.36 -3.24
N LYS A 144 25.99 -4.84 -2.53
CA LYS A 144 26.72 -5.61 -1.53
C LYS A 144 25.83 -6.06 -0.37
N LEU A 145 24.93 -5.19 0.07
CA LEU A 145 23.92 -5.50 1.10
C LEU A 145 23.03 -6.67 0.64
N ALA A 146 22.49 -6.58 -0.58
CA ALA A 146 21.64 -7.62 -1.16
C ALA A 146 22.40 -8.95 -1.38
N GLU A 147 23.66 -8.92 -1.81
CA GLU A 147 24.51 -10.12 -1.89
C GLU A 147 24.64 -10.83 -0.54
N LYS A 148 24.98 -10.08 0.53
CA LYS A 148 25.11 -10.69 1.86
C LYS A 148 23.78 -11.23 2.38
N LEU A 149 22.66 -10.54 2.12
CA LEU A 149 21.33 -11.03 2.49
C LEU A 149 20.94 -12.30 1.73
N ARG A 150 21.19 -12.37 0.42
CA ARG A 150 20.97 -13.59 -0.38
C ARG A 150 21.82 -14.75 0.12
N ALA A 151 23.10 -14.51 0.42
CA ALA A 151 23.97 -15.53 0.98
C ALA A 151 23.48 -16.03 2.36
N GLY A 152 22.99 -15.12 3.21
CA GLY A 152 22.38 -15.48 4.50
C GLY A 152 21.10 -16.30 4.33
N ALA A 153 20.20 -15.88 3.43
CA ALA A 153 18.93 -16.54 3.16
C ALA A 153 19.09 -17.93 2.51
N CYS A 154 20.14 -18.11 1.70
CA CYS A 154 20.46 -19.39 1.06
C CYS A 154 21.35 -20.30 1.92
N SER A 155 21.82 -19.82 3.09
CA SER A 155 22.68 -20.65 3.93
C SER A 155 21.92 -21.90 4.38
N SER A 156 22.51 -23.08 4.18
CA SER A 156 21.92 -24.37 4.52
C SER A 156 21.82 -24.63 6.03
N HIS A 157 22.11 -23.62 6.85
CA HIS A 157 21.99 -23.74 8.29
C HIS A 157 20.50 -23.83 8.65
N PRO A 158 20.05 -24.95 9.24
CA PRO A 158 18.67 -25.08 9.65
C PRO A 158 18.33 -23.96 10.62
N LEU A 159 17.22 -23.27 10.35
CA LEU A 159 16.66 -22.29 11.27
C LEU A 159 16.44 -22.96 12.63
N PRO A 160 16.73 -22.26 13.75
CA PRO A 160 16.50 -22.83 15.07
C PRO A 160 15.03 -23.23 15.21
N LEU A 161 14.79 -24.53 15.38
CA LEU A 161 13.44 -25.12 15.42
C LEU A 161 12.62 -24.68 16.65
N ARG A 162 13.23 -23.95 17.61
CA ARG A 162 12.59 -23.55 18.86
C ARG A 162 13.29 -22.36 19.50
N GLY A 163 12.56 -21.28 19.76
CA GLY A 163 12.93 -20.28 20.77
C GLY A 163 13.18 -18.85 20.26
N ASP A 164 13.77 -18.68 19.07
CA ASP A 164 14.07 -17.34 18.53
C ASP A 164 13.21 -17.06 17.29
N HIS A 165 11.99 -16.53 17.51
CA HIS A 165 11.10 -16.09 16.43
C HIS A 165 11.73 -15.00 15.56
N ASP A 166 12.68 -14.24 16.12
CA ASP A 166 13.34 -13.11 15.48
C ASP A 166 14.08 -13.52 14.19
N ASP A 167 14.73 -14.69 14.15
CA ASP A 167 15.50 -15.10 12.96
C ASP A 167 14.60 -15.37 11.75
N VAL A 168 13.46 -16.03 11.96
CA VAL A 168 12.47 -16.30 10.90
C VAL A 168 11.86 -14.99 10.39
N ASP A 169 11.51 -14.09 11.32
CA ASP A 169 10.94 -12.79 11.00
C ASP A 169 11.91 -11.94 10.19
N ILE A 170 13.19 -11.91 10.57
CA ILE A 170 14.24 -11.18 9.85
C ILE A 170 14.50 -11.79 8.48
N LEU A 171 14.51 -13.11 8.35
CA LEU A 171 14.63 -13.77 7.05
C LEU A 171 13.49 -13.38 6.12
N LEU A 172 12.23 -13.39 6.62
CA LEU A 172 11.07 -12.95 5.85
C LEU A 172 11.18 -11.47 5.44
N VAL A 173 11.64 -10.59 6.33
CA VAL A 173 11.89 -9.17 6.01
C VAL A 173 12.98 -9.03 4.94
N ALA A 174 14.06 -9.82 5.01
CA ALA A 174 15.12 -9.80 4.01
C ALA A 174 14.60 -10.23 2.64
N LEU A 175 13.85 -11.33 2.57
CA LEU A 175 13.26 -11.85 1.32
C LEU A 175 12.23 -10.86 0.74
N GLU A 176 11.41 -10.23 1.60
CA GLU A 176 10.49 -9.17 1.18
C GLU A 176 11.26 -7.98 0.58
N ALA A 177 12.30 -7.51 1.27
CA ALA A 177 13.11 -6.38 0.83
C ALA A 177 13.79 -6.68 -0.52
N LEU A 178 14.40 -7.85 -0.67
CA LEU A 178 15.04 -8.30 -1.91
C LEU A 178 14.02 -8.33 -3.08
N ARG A 179 12.83 -8.87 -2.84
CA ARG A 179 11.77 -8.93 -3.86
C ARG A 179 11.24 -7.55 -4.22
N ARG A 180 10.98 -6.68 -3.23
CA ARG A 180 10.51 -5.30 -3.48
C ARG A 180 11.55 -4.50 -4.27
N MET A 181 12.84 -4.74 -4.04
CA MET A 181 13.96 -4.13 -4.77
C MET A 181 14.19 -4.73 -6.16
N SER A 182 13.46 -5.79 -6.54
CA SER A 182 13.68 -6.54 -7.78
C SER A 182 15.12 -7.08 -7.89
N MET A 183 15.71 -7.48 -6.76
CA MET A 183 17.09 -8.00 -6.67
C MET A 183 17.14 -9.52 -6.50
N GLN A 184 15.98 -10.17 -6.46
CA GLN A 184 15.86 -11.62 -6.38
C GLN A 184 14.55 -12.05 -7.02
N GLU A 185 14.62 -13.07 -7.88
CA GLU A 185 13.45 -13.66 -8.50
C GLU A 185 12.68 -14.53 -7.48
N PRO A 186 11.35 -14.70 -7.65
CA PRO A 186 10.58 -15.52 -6.73
C PRO A 186 11.14 -16.94 -6.57
N GLU A 187 11.53 -17.61 -7.66
CA GLU A 187 11.98 -19.01 -7.63
C GLU A 187 13.24 -19.20 -6.78
N ASP A 188 14.15 -18.22 -6.78
CA ASP A 188 15.36 -18.23 -5.94
C ASP A 188 15.06 -18.17 -4.44
N GLN A 189 13.84 -17.74 -4.07
CA GLN A 189 13.39 -17.65 -2.67
C GLN A 189 12.71 -18.93 -2.19
N LYS A 190 12.40 -19.87 -3.08
CA LYS A 190 11.58 -21.04 -2.78
C LYS A 190 12.16 -21.90 -1.66
N ALA A 191 13.44 -22.26 -1.75
CA ALA A 191 14.09 -23.12 -0.75
C ALA A 191 14.09 -22.48 0.65
N ALA A 192 14.39 -21.18 0.74
CA ALA A 192 14.37 -20.45 2.00
C ALA A 192 12.94 -20.37 2.59
N LEU A 193 11.93 -20.16 1.74
CA LEU A 193 10.54 -20.12 2.16
C LEU A 193 10.03 -21.48 2.63
N GLU A 194 10.42 -22.58 1.98
CA GLU A 194 10.08 -23.93 2.43
C GLU A 194 10.66 -24.21 3.83
N GLN A 195 11.88 -23.77 4.12
CA GLN A 195 12.48 -23.86 5.46
C GLN A 195 11.72 -23.03 6.49
N VAL A 196 11.31 -21.80 6.12
CA VAL A 196 10.47 -20.96 7.00
C VAL A 196 9.15 -21.65 7.31
N VAL A 197 8.48 -22.25 6.31
CA VAL A 197 7.23 -22.98 6.53
C VAL A 197 7.43 -24.14 7.50
N LEU A 198 8.50 -24.93 7.34
CA LEU A 198 8.81 -26.03 8.26
C LEU A 198 9.04 -25.53 9.70
N ALA A 199 9.75 -24.42 9.88
CA ALA A 199 9.96 -23.80 11.18
C ALA A 199 8.65 -23.31 11.81
N LEU A 200 7.79 -22.63 11.03
CA LEU A 200 6.50 -22.16 11.50
C LEU A 200 5.55 -23.30 11.89
N VAL A 201 5.53 -24.39 11.12
CA VAL A 201 4.73 -25.57 11.43
C VAL A 201 5.23 -26.23 12.71
N ALA A 202 6.54 -26.36 12.89
CA ALA A 202 7.14 -26.91 14.12
C ALA A 202 6.78 -26.08 15.37
N ASP A 203 6.63 -24.76 15.19
CA ASP A 203 6.23 -23.83 16.25
C ASP A 203 4.71 -23.60 16.34
N ASN A 204 3.90 -24.38 15.62
CA ASN A 204 2.43 -24.25 15.60
C ASN A 204 1.94 -22.84 15.26
N TRP A 205 2.57 -22.17 14.29
CA TRP A 205 2.16 -20.87 13.77
C TRP A 205 2.09 -19.73 14.81
N ARG A 206 2.82 -19.84 15.93
CA ARG A 206 2.83 -18.84 17.01
C ARG A 206 3.51 -17.52 16.67
N HIS A 207 4.04 -17.39 15.45
CA HIS A 207 4.70 -16.18 14.98
C HIS A 207 3.72 -14.99 14.85
N PRO A 208 4.23 -13.74 14.85
CA PRO A 208 3.41 -12.56 14.62
C PRO A 208 2.64 -12.61 13.29
N VAL A 209 1.41 -12.09 13.26
CA VAL A 209 0.58 -12.09 12.03
C VAL A 209 1.26 -11.37 10.87
N LYS A 210 2.00 -10.30 11.14
CA LYS A 210 2.82 -9.60 10.13
C LYS A 210 3.78 -10.54 9.38
N SER A 211 4.34 -11.53 10.06
CA SER A 211 5.25 -12.50 9.46
C SER A 211 4.50 -13.51 8.63
N LEU A 212 3.32 -13.94 9.09
CA LEU A 212 2.41 -14.78 8.33
C LEU A 212 1.90 -14.09 7.05
N ALA A 213 1.56 -12.79 7.11
CA ALA A 213 1.16 -11.99 5.97
C ALA A 213 2.30 -11.82 4.95
N ARG A 214 3.54 -11.58 5.41
CA ARG A 214 4.73 -11.59 4.56
C ARG A 214 4.95 -12.93 3.89
N LEU A 215 4.87 -14.02 4.64
CA LEU A 215 5.02 -15.37 4.09
C LEU A 215 3.95 -15.66 3.04
N TYR A 216 2.70 -15.24 3.27
CA TYR A 216 1.62 -15.35 2.30
C TYR A 216 1.99 -14.67 0.99
N TRP A 217 2.46 -13.42 1.08
CA TRP A 217 2.85 -12.65 -0.09
C TRP A 217 4.08 -13.18 -0.80
N LEU A 218 5.06 -13.66 -0.04
CA LEU A 218 6.27 -14.28 -0.58
C LEU A 218 5.96 -15.62 -1.27
N GLY A 219 5.09 -16.44 -0.67
CA GLY A 219 4.74 -17.77 -1.16
C GLY A 219 3.72 -17.79 -2.31
N ALA A 220 2.89 -16.75 -2.46
CA ALA A 220 1.83 -16.67 -3.47
C ALA A 220 2.26 -17.03 -4.92
N PRO A 221 3.39 -16.52 -5.46
CA PRO A 221 3.84 -16.90 -6.81
C PRO A 221 4.35 -18.34 -6.93
N LEU A 222 4.79 -18.96 -5.82
CA LEU A 222 5.63 -20.17 -5.86
C LEU A 222 4.88 -21.48 -5.72
N LYS A 223 3.58 -21.42 -5.41
CA LYS A 223 2.75 -22.62 -5.17
C LYS A 223 3.47 -23.62 -4.26
N LEU A 224 3.95 -23.15 -3.11
CA LEU A 224 4.77 -23.94 -2.18
C LEU A 224 4.07 -25.26 -1.84
N LYS A 225 4.71 -26.39 -2.17
CA LYS A 225 4.22 -27.76 -1.92
C LYS A 225 5.05 -28.40 -0.81
N THR A 226 4.92 -27.92 0.42
CA THR A 226 5.61 -28.55 1.55
C THR A 226 4.83 -29.76 2.05
N LYS A 227 5.40 -30.96 1.99
CA LYS A 227 4.90 -32.11 2.76
C LYS A 227 5.47 -32.03 4.18
N PRO A 228 4.72 -32.39 5.26
CA PRO A 228 3.46 -33.13 5.27
C PRO A 228 2.18 -32.28 5.30
N ALA A 229 2.28 -30.95 5.28
CA ALA A 229 1.17 -30.07 5.58
C ALA A 229 0.87 -29.16 4.38
N ASP A 230 -0.33 -29.28 3.80
CA ASP A 230 -0.78 -28.46 2.67
C ASP A 230 -0.79 -26.98 3.05
N PHE A 231 0.36 -26.32 2.84
CA PHE A 231 0.60 -24.91 3.12
C PHE A 231 -0.49 -24.01 2.53
N SER A 232 -0.97 -24.37 1.34
CA SER A 232 -2.06 -23.70 0.63
C SER A 232 -3.37 -23.63 1.41
N SER A 233 -3.58 -24.48 2.41
CA SER A 233 -4.80 -24.51 3.23
C SER A 233 -4.58 -23.98 4.65
N LEU A 234 -3.43 -24.29 5.25
CA LEU A 234 -3.15 -23.96 6.66
C LEU A 234 -2.87 -22.48 6.88
N LEU A 235 -2.00 -21.87 6.06
CA LEU A 235 -1.64 -20.47 6.25
C LEU A 235 -2.86 -19.53 6.08
N PRO A 236 -3.71 -19.66 5.05
CA PRO A 236 -4.93 -18.86 4.97
C PRO A 236 -5.88 -19.11 6.15
N ALA A 237 -5.96 -20.34 6.68
CA ALA A 237 -6.80 -20.63 7.85
C ALA A 237 -6.30 -19.90 9.11
N GLU A 238 -4.99 -19.91 9.35
CA GLU A 238 -4.38 -19.17 10.47
C GLU A 238 -4.57 -17.66 10.34
N LEU A 239 -4.34 -17.11 9.14
CA LEU A 239 -4.58 -15.70 8.87
C LEU A 239 -6.06 -15.31 9.06
N ARG A 240 -7.00 -16.20 8.71
CA ARG A 240 -8.43 -15.97 8.96
C ARG A 240 -8.76 -15.93 10.45
N ALA A 241 -8.21 -16.86 11.23
CA ALA A 241 -8.42 -16.91 12.68
C ALA A 241 -7.90 -15.65 13.39
N ARG A 242 -6.77 -15.12 12.91
CA ARG A 242 -6.08 -13.97 13.50
C ARG A 242 -6.25 -12.67 12.71
N ALA A 243 -7.25 -12.58 11.83
CA ALA A 243 -7.44 -11.44 10.95
C ALA A 243 -7.66 -10.10 11.69
N HIS A 244 -8.09 -10.14 12.95
CA HIS A 244 -8.26 -8.97 13.80
C HIS A 244 -6.92 -8.33 14.22
N GLU A 245 -5.83 -9.10 14.22
CA GLU A 245 -4.47 -8.62 14.52
C GLU A 245 -3.78 -7.97 13.31
N LEU A 246 -4.32 -8.14 12.10
CA LEU A 246 -3.75 -7.55 10.88
C LEU A 246 -3.71 -6.02 10.98
N ASP A 247 -2.57 -5.42 10.61
CA ASP A 247 -2.42 -3.99 10.45
C ASP A 247 -2.53 -3.57 8.96
N GLY A 248 -2.45 -2.26 8.69
CA GLY A 248 -2.54 -1.74 7.33
C GLY A 248 -1.48 -2.30 6.37
N PRO A 249 -0.18 -2.26 6.72
CA PRO A 249 0.88 -2.88 5.91
C PRO A 249 0.64 -4.36 5.61
N ASP A 250 0.16 -5.14 6.59
CA ASP A 250 -0.15 -6.56 6.40
C ASP A 250 -1.31 -6.74 5.39
N ILE A 251 -2.35 -5.92 5.49
CA ILE A 251 -3.47 -5.92 4.54
C ILE A 251 -3.00 -5.58 3.12
N ALA A 252 -2.07 -4.61 2.97
CA ALA A 252 -1.50 -4.26 1.68
C ALA A 252 -0.82 -5.46 1.00
N LEU A 253 -0.05 -6.24 1.78
CA LEU A 253 0.60 -7.46 1.31
C LEU A 253 -0.44 -8.49 0.84
N LEU A 254 -1.46 -8.78 1.66
CA LEU A 254 -2.49 -9.76 1.32
C LEU A 254 -3.28 -9.38 0.05
N LEU A 255 -3.70 -8.12 -0.05
CA LEU A 255 -4.43 -7.62 -1.23
C LEU A 255 -3.56 -7.64 -2.48
N ALA A 256 -2.27 -7.30 -2.37
CA ALA A 256 -1.33 -7.40 -3.48
C ALA A 256 -1.19 -8.85 -3.97
N SER A 257 -1.20 -9.83 -3.07
CA SER A 257 -1.19 -11.26 -3.41
C SER A 257 -2.47 -11.69 -4.12
N PHE A 258 -3.64 -11.34 -3.57
CA PHE A 258 -4.94 -11.69 -4.17
C PHE A 258 -5.10 -11.10 -5.57
N ARG A 259 -4.61 -9.87 -5.76
CA ARG A 259 -4.64 -9.19 -7.06
C ARG A 259 -3.79 -9.91 -8.10
N LYS A 260 -2.54 -10.23 -7.77
CA LYS A 260 -1.57 -10.78 -8.73
C LYS A 260 -1.74 -12.28 -8.98
N HIS A 261 -2.22 -13.03 -7.99
CA HIS A 261 -2.25 -14.49 -8.02
C HIS A 261 -3.66 -15.00 -7.74
N LYS A 262 -4.43 -15.28 -8.81
CA LYS A 262 -5.80 -15.80 -8.72
C LYS A 262 -5.90 -17.10 -7.91
N ASP A 263 -4.90 -17.98 -8.05
CA ASP A 263 -4.83 -19.25 -7.33
C ASP A 263 -4.60 -19.07 -5.81
N ALA A 264 -4.06 -17.92 -5.40
CA ALA A 264 -3.86 -17.57 -4.00
C ALA A 264 -5.02 -16.73 -3.44
N ARG A 265 -6.18 -16.68 -4.10
CA ARG A 265 -7.33 -15.91 -3.63
C ARG A 265 -8.17 -16.76 -2.66
N ASP A 266 -8.07 -16.47 -1.37
CA ASP A 266 -8.98 -16.99 -0.34
C ASP A 266 -10.13 -16.00 -0.11
N ALA A 267 -11.35 -16.36 -0.52
CA ALA A 267 -12.51 -15.47 -0.43
C ALA A 267 -12.91 -15.14 1.01
N ALA A 268 -12.77 -16.10 1.93
CA ALA A 268 -13.11 -15.89 3.34
C ALA A 268 -12.09 -14.98 4.03
N LEU A 269 -10.80 -15.09 3.68
CA LEU A 269 -9.77 -14.18 4.14
C LEU A 269 -9.97 -12.78 3.57
N LEU A 270 -10.32 -12.66 2.27
CA LEU A 270 -10.63 -11.38 1.64
C LEU A 270 -11.79 -10.66 2.34
N GLU A 271 -12.84 -11.38 2.73
CA GLU A 271 -13.95 -10.82 3.50
C GLU A 271 -13.49 -10.32 4.89
N LYS A 272 -12.63 -11.07 5.58
CA LYS A 272 -12.07 -10.62 6.87
C LYS A 272 -11.19 -9.38 6.70
N VAL A 273 -10.40 -9.33 5.62
CA VAL A 273 -9.58 -8.16 5.26
C VAL A 273 -10.45 -6.94 4.97
N SER A 274 -11.56 -7.09 4.23
CA SER A 274 -12.47 -5.99 3.95
C SER A 274 -13.15 -5.45 5.20
N VAL A 275 -13.56 -6.34 6.12
CA VAL A 275 -14.07 -5.92 7.45
C VAL A 275 -12.99 -5.18 8.25
N ARG A 276 -11.75 -5.66 8.22
CA ARG A 276 -10.65 -5.04 8.96
C ARG A 276 -10.35 -3.61 8.49
N LEU A 277 -10.45 -3.36 7.17
CA LEU A 277 -10.29 -2.03 6.56
C LEU A 277 -11.27 -0.97 7.08
N ARG A 278 -12.41 -1.38 7.66
CA ARG A 278 -13.38 -0.46 8.29
C ARG A 278 -12.87 0.12 9.61
N THR A 279 -11.84 -0.49 10.21
CA THR A 279 -11.38 -0.09 11.54
C THR A 279 -10.62 1.24 11.46
N GLY A 280 -10.99 2.18 12.32
CA GLY A 280 -10.30 3.46 12.44
C GLY A 280 -8.80 3.29 12.69
N GLY A 281 -7.98 4.04 11.96
CA GLY A 281 -6.51 4.02 12.12
C GLY A 281 -5.80 2.87 11.41
N ILE A 282 -6.50 1.94 10.75
CA ILE A 282 -5.86 0.81 10.06
C ILE A 282 -4.86 1.24 8.97
N HIS A 283 -5.09 2.40 8.35
CA HIS A 283 -4.23 2.94 7.29
C HIS A 283 -3.00 3.70 7.83
N GLN A 284 -2.87 3.87 9.15
CA GLN A 284 -1.69 4.51 9.75
C GLN A 284 -0.45 3.65 9.50
N GLY A 285 0.62 4.26 8.98
CA GLY A 285 1.89 3.57 8.72
C GLY A 285 1.99 2.83 7.38
N VAL A 286 0.88 2.75 6.63
CA VAL A 286 0.86 2.32 5.21
C VAL A 286 1.56 3.39 4.36
N SER A 287 2.39 3.02 3.38
CA SER A 287 2.99 4.03 2.50
C SER A 287 1.95 4.62 1.53
N ALA A 288 2.15 5.84 1.03
CA ALA A 288 1.22 6.44 0.09
C ALA A 288 1.05 5.58 -1.19
N THR A 289 2.15 4.99 -1.68
CA THR A 289 2.13 4.02 -2.78
C THR A 289 1.34 2.76 -2.42
N ASP A 290 1.51 2.20 -1.21
CA ASP A 290 0.73 1.04 -0.79
C ASP A 290 -0.78 1.37 -0.68
N LEU A 291 -1.17 2.61 -0.31
CA LEU A 291 -2.59 3.04 -0.34
C LEU A 291 -3.17 2.99 -1.76
N VAL A 292 -2.38 3.38 -2.76
CA VAL A 292 -2.76 3.25 -4.17
C VAL A 292 -2.93 1.80 -4.57
N GLU A 293 -1.97 0.94 -4.19
CA GLU A 293 -2.05 -0.49 -4.48
C GLU A 293 -3.24 -1.18 -3.81
N ILE A 294 -3.60 -0.78 -2.58
CA ILE A 294 -4.81 -1.24 -1.89
C ILE A 294 -6.05 -0.84 -2.69
N ALA A 295 -6.16 0.43 -3.12
CA ALA A 295 -7.33 0.91 -3.85
C ALA A 295 -7.55 0.15 -5.17
N GLU A 296 -6.47 -0.06 -5.93
CA GLU A 296 -6.51 -0.86 -7.15
C GLU A 296 -6.88 -2.31 -6.89
N ALA A 297 -6.29 -2.92 -5.85
CA ALA A 297 -6.59 -4.29 -5.49
C ALA A 297 -8.07 -4.45 -5.09
N LEU A 298 -8.65 -3.54 -4.31
CA LEU A 298 -10.07 -3.59 -3.98
C LEU A 298 -10.96 -3.45 -5.23
N SER A 299 -10.61 -2.53 -6.13
CA SER A 299 -11.31 -2.34 -7.41
C SER A 299 -11.27 -3.60 -8.27
N GLU A 300 -10.08 -4.17 -8.51
CA GLU A 300 -9.89 -5.37 -9.35
C GLU A 300 -10.51 -6.62 -8.73
N LEU A 301 -10.52 -6.73 -7.39
CA LEU A 301 -11.14 -7.84 -6.68
C LEU A 301 -12.67 -7.70 -6.58
N GLY A 302 -13.24 -6.57 -6.99
CA GLY A 302 -14.67 -6.28 -6.97
C GLY A 302 -15.22 -6.01 -5.57
N VAL A 303 -14.37 -5.56 -4.64
CA VAL A 303 -14.77 -5.19 -3.28
C VAL A 303 -15.35 -3.78 -3.33
N ASN A 304 -16.69 -3.67 -3.30
CA ASN A 304 -17.42 -2.39 -3.36
C ASN A 304 -18.02 -1.98 -2.00
N ASP A 305 -17.39 -2.41 -0.90
CA ASP A 305 -17.83 -2.06 0.44
C ASP A 305 -17.46 -0.62 0.77
N GLU A 306 -18.43 0.29 0.63
CA GLU A 306 -18.26 1.72 0.87
C GLU A 306 -17.70 2.02 2.27
N SER A 307 -18.05 1.22 3.28
CA SER A 307 -17.58 1.42 4.65
C SER A 307 -16.08 1.12 4.83
N ALA A 308 -15.52 0.26 3.98
CA ALA A 308 -14.09 -0.05 3.94
C ALA A 308 -13.31 0.90 3.02
N ILE A 309 -13.90 1.28 1.88
CA ILE A 309 -13.25 2.10 0.85
C ILE A 309 -13.18 3.58 1.25
N ARG A 310 -14.18 4.07 1.99
CA ARG A 310 -14.27 5.48 2.38
C ARG A 310 -13.12 5.92 3.32
N PRO A 311 -12.78 5.20 4.41
CA PRO A 311 -11.60 5.53 5.22
C PRO A 311 -10.30 5.53 4.41
N LEU A 312 -10.14 4.57 3.49
CA LEU A 312 -9.00 4.50 2.57
C LEU A 312 -8.92 5.77 1.72
N GLY A 313 -10.02 6.17 1.09
CA GLY A 313 -10.05 7.36 0.22
C GLY A 313 -9.80 8.66 0.96
N GLN A 314 -10.32 8.79 2.19
CA GLN A 314 -10.04 9.93 3.06
C GLN A 314 -8.55 10.02 3.41
N GLU A 315 -7.93 8.89 3.75
CA GLU A 315 -6.50 8.85 4.07
C GLU A 315 -5.64 9.18 2.83
N THR A 316 -6.00 8.63 1.67
CA THR A 316 -5.31 8.95 0.41
C THR A 316 -5.41 10.44 0.05
N LEU A 317 -6.56 11.08 0.26
CA LEU A 317 -6.72 12.52 0.02
C LEU A 317 -5.96 13.39 1.02
N ARG A 318 -5.89 12.99 2.30
CA ARG A 318 -5.04 13.68 3.29
C ARG A 318 -3.58 13.69 2.88
N ARG A 319 -3.13 12.60 2.23
CA ARG A 319 -1.75 12.39 1.81
C ARG A 319 -1.51 12.63 0.32
N ARG A 320 -2.42 13.36 -0.36
CA ARG A 320 -2.33 13.64 -1.81
C ARG A 320 -1.00 14.27 -2.23
N GLY A 321 -0.37 15.04 -1.36
CA GLY A 321 0.94 15.68 -1.63
C GLY A 321 2.12 14.70 -1.67
N GLU A 322 1.94 13.47 -1.18
CA GLU A 322 2.94 12.41 -1.24
C GLU A 322 2.84 11.57 -2.53
N LEU A 323 1.73 11.68 -3.26
CA LEU A 323 1.47 10.90 -4.46
C LEU A 323 2.07 11.58 -5.69
N SER A 324 2.64 10.78 -6.59
CA SER A 324 2.96 11.25 -7.93
C SER A 324 1.69 11.55 -8.75
N PRO A 325 1.79 12.31 -9.87
CA PRO A 325 0.65 12.53 -10.76
C PRO A 325 0.05 11.22 -11.33
N ASP A 326 0.91 10.24 -11.66
CA ASP A 326 0.49 8.91 -12.13
C ASP A 326 -0.28 8.14 -11.05
N GLU A 327 0.27 8.07 -9.82
CA GLU A 327 -0.40 7.45 -8.68
C GLU A 327 -1.74 8.11 -8.38
N SER A 328 -1.80 9.45 -8.42
CA SER A 328 -3.04 10.19 -8.23
C SER A 328 -4.10 9.80 -9.27
N HIS A 329 -3.71 9.75 -10.55
CA HIS A 329 -4.61 9.31 -11.63
C HIS A 329 -5.11 7.88 -11.41
N ARG A 330 -4.21 6.95 -11.07
CA ARG A 330 -4.55 5.54 -10.79
C ARG A 330 -5.55 5.38 -9.64
N VAL A 331 -5.35 6.11 -8.53
CA VAL A 331 -6.33 6.10 -7.42
C VAL A 331 -7.68 6.63 -7.88
N HIS A 332 -7.73 7.74 -8.62
CA HIS A 332 -8.99 8.29 -9.14
C HIS A 332 -9.74 7.25 -9.99
N THR A 333 -9.04 6.57 -10.89
CA THR A 333 -9.60 5.50 -11.72
C THR A 333 -10.11 4.33 -10.89
N ALA A 334 -9.36 3.87 -9.88
CA ALA A 334 -9.79 2.80 -8.99
C ALA A 334 -11.07 3.17 -8.20
N PHE A 335 -11.12 4.36 -7.62
CA PHE A 335 -12.30 4.83 -6.88
C PHE A 335 -13.53 5.04 -7.78
N GLN A 336 -13.33 5.48 -9.02
CA GLN A 336 -14.40 5.56 -10.01
C GLN A 336 -14.94 4.17 -10.37
N ALA A 337 -14.07 3.17 -10.55
CA ALA A 337 -14.47 1.79 -10.83
C ALA A 337 -15.25 1.15 -9.66
N MET A 338 -14.91 1.50 -8.41
CA MET A 338 -15.63 1.09 -7.20
C MET A 338 -16.95 1.87 -6.96
N LYS A 339 -17.36 2.74 -7.90
CA LYS A 339 -18.57 3.58 -7.82
C LYS A 339 -18.58 4.55 -6.62
N LEU A 340 -17.41 4.92 -6.11
CA LEU A 340 -17.24 5.93 -5.07
C LEU A 340 -16.15 6.92 -5.50
N PRO A 341 -16.44 7.89 -6.40
CA PRO A 341 -15.46 8.87 -6.83
C PRO A 341 -14.78 9.56 -5.64
N LEU A 342 -13.46 9.74 -5.69
CA LEU A 342 -12.67 10.31 -4.59
C LEU A 342 -13.26 11.58 -3.96
N PRO A 343 -13.78 12.58 -4.70
CA PRO A 343 -14.39 13.76 -4.08
C PRO A 343 -15.57 13.46 -3.14
N GLN A 344 -16.26 12.33 -3.35
CA GLN A 344 -17.43 11.91 -2.56
C GLN A 344 -17.04 11.18 -1.26
N VAL A 345 -15.77 10.84 -1.03
CA VAL A 345 -15.37 10.14 0.20
C VAL A 345 -15.56 10.99 1.47
N TRP A 346 -15.71 12.31 1.32
CA TRP A 346 -16.04 13.25 2.40
C TRP A 346 -17.54 13.50 2.56
N THR A 347 -18.38 13.21 1.57
CA THR A 347 -19.83 13.44 1.69
C THR A 347 -20.41 12.40 2.64
N LYS A 348 -21.26 12.79 3.59
CA LYS A 348 -21.87 11.79 4.51
C LYS A 348 -22.57 10.70 3.69
N PRO A 349 -22.51 9.41 4.09
CA PRO A 349 -23.28 8.36 3.42
C PRO A 349 -24.75 8.76 3.28
N GLY A 350 -25.30 8.64 2.07
CA GLY A 350 -26.68 9.08 1.74
C GLY A 350 -26.85 10.57 1.42
N ALA A 351 -25.79 11.38 1.51
CA ALA A 351 -25.80 12.75 1.00
C ALA A 351 -25.25 12.77 -0.43
N TYR A 352 -26.06 13.27 -1.37
CA TYR A 352 -25.63 13.50 -2.75
C TYR A 352 -25.59 15.00 -3.04
N THR A 353 -24.50 15.43 -3.65
CA THR A 353 -24.37 16.79 -4.18
C THR A 353 -24.81 16.77 -5.63
N LYS A 354 -25.94 17.41 -5.95
CA LYS A 354 -26.38 17.61 -7.33
C LYS A 354 -26.09 19.05 -7.71
N ARG A 355 -25.41 19.25 -8.85
CA ARG A 355 -25.20 20.58 -9.43
C ARG A 355 -26.44 20.93 -10.24
N GLU A 356 -27.20 21.91 -9.80
CA GLU A 356 -28.35 22.47 -10.53
C GLU A 356 -27.96 23.86 -11.03
N GLY A 357 -27.51 23.93 -12.28
CA GLY A 357 -26.96 25.15 -12.88
C GLY A 357 -25.63 25.58 -12.24
N GLU A 358 -25.58 26.83 -11.77
CA GLU A 358 -24.43 27.38 -11.04
C GLU A 358 -24.41 26.98 -9.56
N GLN A 359 -25.51 26.47 -9.00
CA GLN A 359 -25.61 26.12 -7.59
C GLN A 359 -25.28 24.64 -7.33
N ILE A 360 -24.49 24.40 -6.28
CA ILE A 360 -24.24 23.05 -5.74
C ILE A 360 -25.24 22.80 -4.62
N VAL A 361 -26.31 22.06 -4.90
CA VAL A 361 -27.31 21.68 -3.91
C VAL A 361 -26.88 20.37 -3.26
N THR A 362 -26.64 20.40 -1.94
CA THR A 362 -26.37 19.19 -1.16
C THR A 362 -27.69 18.67 -0.61
N SER A 363 -28.21 17.60 -1.20
CA SER A 363 -29.41 16.93 -0.70
C SER A 363 -28.99 15.81 0.25
N GLN A 364 -29.39 15.90 1.51
CA GLN A 364 -29.20 14.82 2.48
C GLN A 364 -30.51 14.05 2.60
N ALA A 365 -30.51 12.78 2.18
CA ALA A 365 -31.64 11.91 2.46
C ALA A 365 -31.69 11.65 3.98
N PHE A 366 -32.63 12.28 4.67
CA PHE A 366 -32.93 11.92 6.05
C PHE A 366 -33.58 10.53 6.03
N VAL A 367 -32.82 9.50 6.39
CA VAL A 367 -33.39 8.19 6.71
C VAL A 367 -34.33 8.40 7.89
N PRO A 368 -35.65 8.17 7.75
CA PRO A 368 -36.57 8.30 8.86
C PRO A 368 -36.09 7.39 9.98
N GLN A 369 -35.83 7.95 11.16
CA GLN A 369 -35.53 7.12 12.32
C GLN A 369 -36.74 6.22 12.61
N GLU A 370 -36.53 4.90 12.67
CA GLU A 370 -37.52 3.94 13.17
C GLU A 370 -38.04 4.44 14.53
N GLY A 371 -39.33 4.74 14.60
CA GLY A 371 -39.98 5.34 15.79
C GLY A 371 -40.40 6.81 15.65
N HIS A 372 -39.95 7.52 14.60
CA HIS A 372 -40.42 8.87 14.25
C HIS A 372 -41.45 8.84 13.10
N GLU A 373 -42.30 7.82 13.04
CA GLU A 373 -43.51 7.85 12.21
C GLU A 373 -44.50 8.87 12.78
N LYS A 374 -44.29 10.15 12.44
CA LYS A 374 -45.34 11.14 12.59
C LYS A 374 -46.48 10.71 11.67
N LYS A 375 -47.60 10.29 12.27
CA LYS A 375 -48.90 10.07 11.62
C LYS A 375 -49.11 11.13 10.54
N ARG A 376 -49.05 10.70 9.28
CA ARG A 376 -49.20 11.56 8.10
C ARG A 376 -50.53 12.32 8.18
N ARG A 377 -50.47 13.64 8.36
CA ARG A 377 -51.46 14.57 7.82
C ARG A 377 -50.72 15.49 6.86
N GLY A 378 -50.99 15.31 5.56
CA GLY A 378 -50.68 16.25 4.50
C GLY A 378 -49.25 16.18 3.95
N ASN A 379 -49.14 15.80 2.67
CA ASN A 379 -48.00 16.15 1.82
C ASN A 379 -47.95 17.68 1.70
N HIS A 380 -47.02 18.32 2.38
CA HIS A 380 -46.45 19.57 1.91
C HIS A 380 -44.94 19.38 1.90
N ASP A 381 -44.36 19.36 0.71
CA ASP A 381 -42.95 19.62 0.51
C ASP A 381 -42.63 20.94 1.21
N ILE A 382 -41.91 20.88 2.32
CA ILE A 382 -41.43 22.07 3.04
C ILE A 382 -40.16 22.53 2.32
N GLU A 383 -40.36 23.19 1.19
CA GLU A 383 -39.40 24.17 0.66
C GLU A 383 -39.44 25.40 1.56
N ARG A 384 -38.83 25.31 2.75
CA ARG A 384 -38.52 26.49 3.55
C ARG A 384 -37.02 26.61 3.66
N THR A 385 -36.43 27.29 2.68
CA THR A 385 -35.21 28.05 2.90
C THR A 385 -35.49 29.04 4.03
N SER A 386 -34.97 28.74 5.21
CA SER A 386 -35.02 29.67 6.34
C SER A 386 -34.37 31.00 5.91
N PRO A 387 -35.07 32.14 6.03
CA PRO A 387 -34.54 33.42 5.59
C PRO A 387 -33.26 33.77 6.36
N PRO A 388 -32.31 34.48 5.74
CA PRO A 388 -31.05 34.85 6.36
C PRO A 388 -31.32 35.65 7.65
N ARG A 389 -30.75 35.18 8.76
CA ARG A 389 -30.79 35.92 10.02
C ARG A 389 -30.03 37.23 9.83
N VAL A 390 -30.78 38.33 9.74
CA VAL A 390 -30.22 39.68 9.81
C VAL A 390 -29.57 39.83 11.17
N VAL A 391 -28.23 39.79 11.20
CA VAL A 391 -27.44 40.17 12.36
C VAL A 391 -27.66 41.67 12.52
N ARG A 392 -28.41 42.07 13.55
CA ARG A 392 -28.46 43.48 13.94
C ARG A 392 -27.08 43.85 14.46
N ASP A 393 -26.43 44.79 13.79
CA ASP A 393 -25.20 45.43 14.24
C ASP A 393 -25.41 45.96 15.67
N TYR A 394 -24.78 45.30 16.63
CA TYR A 394 -24.63 45.84 17.97
C TYR A 394 -23.65 47.00 17.88
N LYS A 395 -24.22 48.21 17.83
CA LYS A 395 -23.52 49.48 18.03
C LYS A 395 -22.86 49.44 19.41
N MET A 396 -21.56 49.15 19.45
CA MET A 396 -20.73 49.27 20.65
C MET A 396 -20.85 50.71 21.16
N MET A 397 -21.42 50.88 22.36
CA MET A 397 -21.28 52.12 23.10
C MET A 397 -19.89 52.17 23.70
N SER A 398 -19.10 53.14 23.24
CA SER A 398 -17.90 53.60 23.91
C SER A 398 -18.29 54.26 25.25
N TYR A 399 -17.62 53.83 26.32
CA TYR A 399 -17.43 54.65 27.52
C TYR A 399 -15.93 54.79 27.75
#